data_AF-A0AAI9YD46-F1
#
_entry.id   AF-A0AAI9YD46-F1
#
_cell.length_a   1.000
_cell.length_b   1.000
_cell.length_c   1.000
_cell.angle_alpha   90.00
_cell.angle_beta   90.00
_cell.angle_gamma   90.00
#
_symmetry.space_group_name_H-M   'P 1'
#
loop_
_entity.id
_entity.type
_entity.pdbx_description
1 polymer ?
#
loop_
_entity_poly.entity_id
_entity_poly.type
_entity_poly.pdbx_seq_one_letter_code
_entity_poly.pdbx_strand_id
1 'polypeptide(L)'
;MKSSLACLGALAVLIIATPIDKTSTPAISARAEATVFMCDDTRFRGRCRTDVLQTGSCYNVPESFVDRISSIRNNDRDKDTCTWYRERQCRGESYRNQDDDNLADGNGRFNDAIRSYECKRK
;
A
#
# COMPACT_ATOMS: atom_id res chain seq x y z
N MET A 1 -31.32 12.33 -79.55
CA MET A 1 -31.41 11.11 -78.70
C MET A 1 -29.97 10.68 -78.43
N LYS A 2 -29.40 10.97 -77.24
CA LYS A 2 -29.18 10.03 -76.09
C LYS A 2 -28.49 8.73 -76.54
N SER A 3 -27.41 8.19 -75.98
CA SER A 3 -26.57 8.50 -74.81
C SER A 3 -25.34 7.56 -74.90
N SER A 4 -24.13 8.05 -74.71
CA SER A 4 -23.28 7.82 -73.53
C SER A 4 -22.61 6.42 -73.46
N LEU A 5 -21.35 6.35 -73.90
CA LEU A 5 -20.36 5.37 -73.47
C LEU A 5 -19.85 5.79 -72.07
N ALA A 6 -19.90 4.90 -71.07
CA ALA A 6 -19.33 5.15 -69.75
C ALA A 6 -18.32 4.04 -69.42
N CYS A 7 -17.03 4.36 -69.55
CA CYS A 7 -15.95 3.53 -69.01
C CYS A 7 -15.87 3.77 -67.49
N LEU A 8 -16.15 2.73 -66.71
CA LEU A 8 -15.97 2.71 -65.26
C LEU A 8 -14.46 2.84 -64.94
N GLY A 9 -14.08 3.95 -64.29
CA GLY A 9 -12.75 4.13 -63.74
C GLY A 9 -12.59 3.35 -62.43
N ALA A 10 -11.53 2.54 -62.34
CA ALA A 10 -11.13 1.88 -61.10
C ALA A 10 -10.38 2.88 -60.19
N LEU A 11 -10.94 3.20 -59.03
CA LEU A 11 -10.22 3.93 -57.97
C LEU A 11 -9.31 2.97 -57.22
N ALA A 12 -8.00 3.20 -57.28
CA ALA A 12 -7.03 2.57 -56.40
C ALA A 12 -6.97 3.33 -55.06
N VAL A 13 -7.27 2.64 -53.95
CA VAL A 13 -7.21 3.21 -52.59
C VAL A 13 -5.81 3.00 -52.02
N LEU A 14 -5.08 4.09 -51.78
CA LEU A 14 -3.79 4.09 -51.08
C LEU A 14 -4.03 3.92 -49.58
N ILE A 15 -3.67 2.74 -49.04
CA ILE A 15 -3.69 2.47 -47.60
C ILE A 15 -2.43 3.10 -46.99
N ILE A 16 -2.59 4.29 -46.41
CA ILE A 16 -1.55 4.91 -45.59
C ILE A 16 -1.46 4.15 -44.27
N ALA A 17 -0.42 3.33 -44.10
CA ALA A 17 -0.10 2.73 -42.82
C ALA A 17 0.42 3.82 -41.87
N THR A 18 -0.41 4.24 -40.91
CA THR A 18 0.06 5.07 -39.80
C THR A 18 0.94 4.22 -38.88
N PRO A 19 2.06 4.75 -38.36
CA PRO A 19 2.78 4.06 -37.32
C PRO A 19 1.87 3.94 -36.10
N ILE A 20 1.58 2.70 -35.70
CA ILE A 20 0.93 2.41 -34.42
C ILE A 20 1.94 2.86 -33.36
N ASP A 21 1.61 3.97 -32.70
CA ASP A 21 2.38 4.46 -31.57
C ASP A 21 2.37 3.36 -30.51
N LYS A 22 3.56 2.84 -30.17
CA LYS A 22 3.70 1.74 -29.22
C LYS A 22 3.27 2.26 -27.86
N THR A 23 2.06 1.87 -27.49
CA THR A 23 1.47 1.83 -26.16
C THR A 23 2.44 2.27 -25.06
N SER A 24 2.28 3.52 -24.60
CA SER A 24 2.79 3.97 -23.31
C SER A 24 2.22 3.04 -22.24
N THR A 25 2.99 2.03 -21.85
CA THR A 25 2.63 1.18 -20.72
C THR A 25 2.62 2.09 -19.49
N PRO A 26 1.51 2.21 -18.75
CA PRO A 26 1.54 2.93 -17.49
C PRO A 26 2.61 2.25 -16.63
N ALA A 27 3.63 3.00 -16.22
CA ALA A 27 4.58 2.49 -15.25
C ALA A 27 3.79 2.24 -13.96
N ILE A 28 3.36 0.99 -13.75
CA ILE A 28 2.84 0.55 -12.47
C ILE A 28 4.05 0.59 -11.53
N SER A 29 4.21 1.71 -10.85
CA SER A 29 5.22 1.85 -9.80
C SER A 29 4.88 0.81 -8.74
N ALA A 30 5.72 -0.22 -8.62
CA ALA A 30 5.60 -1.17 -7.53
C ALA A 30 5.67 -0.38 -6.22
N ARG A 31 4.72 -0.60 -5.31
CA ARG A 31 4.76 0.07 -4.02
C ARG A 31 6.00 -0.41 -3.26
N ALA A 32 6.63 0.49 -2.51
CA ALA A 32 7.75 0.12 -1.67
C ALA A 32 7.26 -0.83 -0.56
N GLU A 33 8.16 -1.66 -0.02
CA GLU A 33 7.90 -2.48 1.15
C GLU A 33 8.37 -1.77 2.43
N ALA A 34 7.68 -2.05 3.53
CA ALA A 34 8.06 -1.64 4.87
C ALA A 34 7.99 -2.85 5.81
N THR A 35 8.82 -2.84 6.85
CA THR A 35 8.88 -3.91 7.84
C THR A 35 8.46 -3.39 9.21
N VAL A 36 7.44 -4.01 9.79
CA VAL A 36 6.98 -3.72 11.16
C VAL A 36 7.22 -4.91 12.08
N PHE A 37 7.57 -4.63 13.33
CA PHE A 37 7.80 -5.60 14.38
C PHE A 37 6.91 -5.27 15.57
N MET A 38 6.25 -6.28 16.13
CA MET A 38 5.33 -6.12 17.26
C MET A 38 5.44 -7.31 18.21
N CYS A 39 5.29 -7.04 19.51
CA CYS A 39 5.34 -8.06 20.55
C CYS A 39 4.17 -7.90 21.53
N ASP A 40 3.76 -9.00 22.15
CA ASP A 40 2.69 -8.98 23.15
C ASP A 40 3.14 -8.59 24.57
N ASP A 41 4.44 -8.57 24.84
CA ASP A 41 4.99 -7.95 26.04
C ASP A 41 5.74 -6.65 25.73
N THR A 42 5.95 -5.86 26.77
CA THR A 42 6.86 -4.71 26.75
C THR A 42 8.32 -5.15 26.56
N ARG A 43 9.17 -4.20 26.20
CA ARG A 43 10.61 -4.32 25.97
C ARG A 43 10.96 -5.34 24.89
N PHE A 44 10.07 -5.49 23.90
CA PHE A 44 10.24 -6.40 22.77
C PHE A 44 10.39 -7.88 23.19
N ARG A 45 9.52 -8.35 24.09
CA ARG A 45 9.55 -9.69 24.68
C ARG A 45 8.26 -10.46 24.42
N GLY A 46 8.19 -11.68 24.96
CA GLY A 46 7.03 -12.55 24.80
C GLY A 46 6.98 -13.15 23.41
N ARG A 47 5.79 -13.19 22.82
CA ARG A 47 5.60 -13.61 21.44
C ARG A 47 5.65 -12.37 20.55
N CYS A 48 6.59 -12.42 19.61
CA CYS A 48 6.81 -11.35 18.65
C CYS A 48 6.57 -11.82 17.22
N ARG A 49 6.28 -10.87 16.34
CA ARG A 49 6.16 -11.11 14.90
C ARG A 49 6.70 -9.93 14.10
N THR A 50 7.16 -10.24 12.90
CA THR A 50 7.58 -9.26 11.90
C THR A 50 6.68 -9.38 10.69
N ASP A 51 6.08 -8.27 10.27
CA ASP A 51 5.26 -8.21 9.06
C ASP A 51 5.97 -7.37 8.01
N VAL A 52 6.08 -7.93 6.80
CA VAL A 52 6.52 -7.22 5.60
C VAL A 52 5.27 -6.82 4.83
N LEU A 53 5.13 -5.53 4.57
CA LEU A 53 3.90 -4.95 4.02
C LEU A 53 4.19 -3.97 2.90
N GLN A 54 3.23 -3.83 1.99
CA GLN A 54 3.31 -2.86 0.92
C GLN A 54 2.88 -1.49 1.45
N THR A 55 3.74 -0.48 1.24
CA THR A 55 3.46 0.90 1.64
C THR A 55 2.15 1.43 1.01
N GLY A 56 1.49 2.35 1.71
CA GLY A 56 0.22 2.95 1.31
C GLY A 56 -1.00 2.02 1.35
N SER A 57 -0.83 0.80 1.87
CA SER A 57 -1.92 -0.15 2.10
C SER A 57 -2.15 -0.31 3.61
N CYS A 58 -3.41 -0.57 3.98
CA CYS A 58 -3.81 -0.80 5.36
C CYS A 58 -3.86 -2.29 5.68
N TYR A 59 -3.34 -2.66 6.87
CA TYR A 59 -3.31 -4.03 7.34
C TYR A 59 -3.96 -4.12 8.72
N ASN A 60 -4.83 -5.12 8.90
CA ASN A 60 -5.38 -5.42 10.22
C ASN A 60 -4.39 -6.25 11.03
N VAL A 61 -4.35 -6.02 12.34
CA VAL A 61 -3.62 -6.88 13.27
C VAL A 61 -4.18 -8.31 13.17
N PRO A 62 -3.32 -9.33 13.04
CA PRO A 62 -3.77 -10.71 12.98
C PRO A 62 -4.39 -11.17 14.30
N GLU A 63 -5.38 -12.06 14.22
CA GLU A 63 -6.23 -12.42 15.36
C GLU A 63 -5.45 -12.87 16.60
N SER A 64 -4.31 -13.52 16.43
CA SER A 64 -3.45 -13.96 17.54
C SER A 64 -2.82 -12.82 18.35
N PHE A 65 -2.78 -11.59 17.81
CA PHE A 65 -2.20 -10.39 18.42
C PHE A 65 -3.22 -9.28 18.71
N VAL A 66 -4.49 -9.47 18.31
CA VAL A 66 -5.56 -8.55 18.69
C VAL A 66 -5.64 -8.50 20.22
N ASP A 67 -5.76 -7.28 20.76
CA ASP A 67 -5.85 -7.03 22.21
C ASP A 67 -4.61 -7.40 23.03
N ARG A 68 -3.42 -7.43 22.41
CA ARG A 68 -2.21 -7.93 23.09
C ARG A 68 -0.94 -7.12 22.85
N ILE A 69 -0.91 -6.24 21.86
CA ILE A 69 0.35 -5.59 21.46
C ILE A 69 0.78 -4.59 22.54
N SER A 70 1.98 -4.80 23.10
CA SER A 70 2.55 -3.98 24.18
C SER A 70 3.90 -3.31 23.81
N SER A 71 4.51 -3.71 22.69
CA SER A 71 5.64 -2.99 22.09
C SER A 71 5.64 -3.10 20.55
N ILE A 72 6.11 -2.03 19.89
CA ILE A 72 6.08 -1.86 18.43
C ILE A 72 7.38 -1.25 17.91
N ARG A 73 7.73 -1.59 16.67
CA ARG A 73 8.82 -0.96 15.94
C ARG A 73 8.55 -0.97 14.45
N ASN A 74 8.74 0.17 13.80
CA ASN A 74 8.99 0.25 12.37
C ASN A 74 10.50 -0.01 12.14
N ASN A 75 10.83 -1.17 11.60
CA ASN A 75 12.22 -1.56 11.35
C ASN A 75 12.83 -0.73 10.20
N ASP A 76 12.00 -0.20 9.31
CA ASP A 76 12.40 0.66 8.19
C ASP A 76 12.14 2.15 8.47
N ARG A 77 12.17 2.58 9.74
CA ARG A 77 11.86 3.96 10.17
C ARG A 77 12.72 5.05 9.54
N ASP A 78 13.87 4.73 8.94
CA ASP A 78 14.67 5.71 8.18
C ASP A 78 14.08 6.01 6.80
N LYS A 79 13.26 5.10 6.25
CA LYS A 79 12.66 5.17 4.92
C LYS A 79 11.16 5.44 4.96
N ASP A 80 10.48 4.89 5.96
CA ASP A 80 9.02 4.90 6.04
C ASP A 80 8.53 5.49 7.36
N THR A 81 7.26 5.87 7.39
CA THR A 81 6.54 6.25 8.61
C THR A 81 5.30 5.38 8.72
N CYS A 82 5.18 4.64 9.82
CA CYS A 82 4.01 3.83 10.14
C CYS A 82 3.03 4.60 11.04
N THR A 83 1.74 4.37 10.83
CA THR A 83 0.66 4.85 11.70
C THR A 83 -0.09 3.64 12.22
N TRP A 84 -0.31 3.61 13.53
CA TRP A 84 -1.00 2.54 14.26
C TRP A 84 -2.36 3.03 14.69
N TYR A 85 -3.38 2.18 14.61
CA TYR A 85 -4.78 2.57 14.80
C TYR A 85 -5.47 1.66 15.80
N ARG A 86 -6.40 2.23 16.58
CA ARG A 86 -7.18 1.48 17.58
C ARG A 86 -8.37 0.73 16.99
N GLU A 87 -8.73 1.01 15.75
CA GLU A 87 -9.78 0.30 15.02
C GLU A 87 -9.21 -0.48 13.84
N ARG A 88 -10.03 -1.37 13.27
CA ARG A 88 -9.69 -2.08 12.04
C ARG A 88 -9.71 -1.12 10.85
N GLN A 89 -9.07 -1.52 9.76
CA GLN A 89 -9.08 -0.79 8.48
C GLN A 89 -8.52 0.65 8.57
N CYS A 90 -7.56 0.88 9.46
CA CYS A 90 -6.81 2.13 9.63
C CYS A 90 -7.71 3.33 9.96
N ARG A 91 -8.58 3.13 10.96
CA ARG A 91 -9.58 4.10 11.43
C ARG A 91 -9.40 4.45 12.91
N GLY A 92 -10.11 5.48 13.34
CA GLY A 92 -10.16 5.89 14.74
C GLY A 92 -8.89 6.62 15.19
N GLU A 93 -8.68 6.61 16.50
CA GLU A 93 -7.50 7.19 17.14
C GLU A 93 -6.23 6.55 16.60
N SER A 94 -5.21 7.39 16.34
CA SER A 94 -3.96 6.97 15.71
C SER A 94 -2.73 7.35 16.52
N TYR A 95 -1.69 6.54 16.40
CA TYR A 95 -0.39 6.71 17.03
C TYR A 95 0.71 6.64 15.97
N ARG A 96 1.71 7.53 16.06
CA ARG A 96 2.77 7.65 15.04
C ARG A 96 4.17 7.44 15.60
N ASN A 97 4.32 6.90 16.81
CA ASN A 97 5.64 6.51 17.28
C ASN A 97 6.16 5.33 16.42
N GLN A 98 7.44 5.38 16.09
CA GLN A 98 8.10 4.42 15.21
C GLN A 98 8.89 3.36 15.98
N ASP A 99 9.18 3.59 17.26
CA ASP A 99 9.90 2.64 18.12
C ASP A 99 9.42 2.88 19.56
N ASP A 100 8.67 1.92 20.08
CA ASP A 100 8.06 2.02 21.39
C ASP A 100 8.15 0.66 22.09
N ASP A 101 8.99 0.61 23.11
CA ASP A 101 9.22 -0.60 23.87
C ASP A 101 8.21 -0.74 25.03
N ASN A 102 7.39 0.28 25.32
CA ASN A 102 6.44 0.21 26.42
C ASN A 102 5.22 1.08 26.14
N LEU A 103 4.21 0.51 25.47
CA LEU A 103 2.94 1.18 25.19
C LEU A 103 2.09 1.49 26.44
N ALA A 104 2.52 1.03 27.62
CA ALA A 104 1.87 1.26 28.89
C ALA A 104 2.49 2.42 29.70
N ASP A 105 3.53 3.09 29.21
CA ASP A 105 4.29 4.11 29.99
C ASP A 105 3.68 5.51 30.02
N GLY A 106 2.52 5.71 29.37
CA GLY A 106 1.78 6.98 29.38
C GLY A 106 1.44 7.53 27.99
N ASN A 107 1.98 6.90 26.95
CA ASN A 107 1.62 6.94 25.54
C ASN A 107 0.23 6.31 25.25
N GLY A 108 -0.80 6.87 25.88
CA GLY A 108 -2.16 6.98 25.35
C GLY A 108 -2.86 5.70 24.88
N ARG A 109 -3.46 4.89 25.75
CA ARG A 109 -4.54 3.94 25.38
C ARG A 109 -4.22 2.94 24.24
N PHE A 110 -2.98 2.82 23.77
CA PHE A 110 -2.58 1.97 22.64
C PHE A 110 -2.05 0.60 23.10
N ASN A 111 -1.62 0.47 24.36
CA ASN A 111 -1.35 -0.83 24.98
C ASN A 111 -2.57 -1.73 24.82
N ASP A 112 -2.37 -2.91 24.24
CA ASP A 112 -3.43 -3.89 23.96
C ASP A 112 -4.59 -3.34 23.13
N ALA A 113 -4.41 -2.23 22.40
CA ALA A 113 -5.51 -1.59 21.70
C ALA A 113 -5.26 -1.39 20.20
N ILE A 114 -4.04 -1.65 19.70
CA ILE A 114 -3.76 -1.59 18.26
C ILE A 114 -4.57 -2.67 17.54
N ARG A 115 -5.21 -2.28 16.43
CA ARG A 115 -6.09 -3.13 15.60
C ARG A 115 -5.77 -3.09 14.12
N SER A 116 -5.09 -2.05 13.66
CA SER A 116 -4.55 -1.98 12.30
C SER A 116 -3.39 -1.01 12.22
N TYR A 117 -2.64 -1.10 11.12
CA TYR A 117 -1.50 -0.24 10.84
C TYR A 117 -1.32 -0.07 9.33
N GLU A 118 -0.75 1.07 8.94
CA GLU A 118 -0.26 1.32 7.58
C GLU A 118 1.11 1.97 7.66
N CYS A 119 1.96 1.75 6.65
CA CYS A 119 3.21 2.50 6.51
C CYS A 119 3.24 3.24 5.18
N LYS A 120 3.85 4.41 5.17
CA LYS A 120 3.99 5.26 4.00
C LYS A 120 5.44 5.66 3.83
N ARG A 121 5.89 5.75 2.58
CA ARG A 121 7.21 6.27 2.25
C ARG A 121 7.31 7.73 2.70
N LYS A 122 8.45 8.08 3.29
CA LYS A 122 8.81 9.48 3.59
C LYS A 122 9.07 10.28 2.32
#